data_AF-A0AA37VVG4-F1
#
_entry.id   AF-A0AA37VVG4-F1
#
_cell.length_a   1.000
_cell.length_b   1.000
_cell.length_c   1.000
_cell.angle_alpha   90.00
_cell.angle_beta   90.00
_cell.angle_gamma   90.00
#
_symmetry.space_group_name_H-M   'P 1'
#
loop_
_entity.id
_entity.type
_entity.pdbx_description
1 polymer ?
#
loop_
_entity_poly.entity_id
_entity_poly.type
_entity_poly.pdbx_seq_one_letter_code
_entity_poly.pdbx_strand_id
1 'polypeptide(L)'
;MSYQRLYFLDVGQGMSTFFEEYDASGTIVANALFDLGSNKNKVRAGKPARAFLAKQILANTGGVTGSGYLNAVFLSHKDSDHINMILELLEELPYMEIGKVFYSGSYNWYMDGGINVLTELGKRTTSSDKDVMGFPIAYTGLKGPTQADWTPLWGTTHAVAYVIAVNTVSSGSSTSIGSYTPNGDVANSTSLGIYLQVFNVGAVIFGDATYTTFEFVNNLFHTFTFKLDCTFALQAPHHGSRKTTFGLKVSTDPITLPQAQVVNTFAYLMGAATVVVSADTLHKHPSLQTIDAFVTYADNTNSWWYDPLIPPYHYTTTYFDAAYSLTLPTPYGISTYQTRQNFYTTLYHSLYGTPWNFSFAPLATATPLTGVPSEGMNWFYQVDSKSTRSPDTITMTGVPSGRLPETAVELERLFVDARASRTAGRQAENSTALMPRPPTTNRARPPATEQRQLRQLKSRR
;
A
#
# COMPACT_ATOMS: atom_id res chain seq x y z
N MET A 1 9.42 3.27 -25.92
CA MET A 1 7.99 3.49 -25.57
C MET A 1 7.99 4.09 -24.18
N SER A 2 7.17 5.10 -23.90
CA SER A 2 7.06 5.63 -22.54
C SER A 2 6.48 4.58 -21.60
N TYR A 3 6.88 4.64 -20.34
CA TYR A 3 6.41 3.75 -19.29
C TYR A 3 6.44 4.50 -17.95
N GLN A 4 5.73 3.99 -16.96
CA GLN A 4 5.84 4.48 -15.58
C GLN A 4 6.23 3.34 -14.66
N ARG A 5 6.85 3.73 -13.55
CA ARG A 5 7.19 2.82 -12.46
C ARG A 5 6.58 3.31 -11.15
N LEU A 6 6.09 2.36 -10.37
CA LEU A 6 5.58 2.60 -9.03
C LEU A 6 6.30 1.66 -8.05
N TYR A 7 6.89 2.24 -7.02
CA TYR A 7 7.72 1.55 -6.05
C TYR A 7 7.06 1.65 -4.68
N PHE A 8 6.74 0.52 -4.06
CA PHE A 8 6.40 0.44 -2.65
C PHE A 8 7.66 0.02 -1.90
N LEU A 9 8.27 0.95 -1.18
CA LEU A 9 9.57 0.75 -0.56
C LEU A 9 9.42 0.19 0.85
N ASP A 10 10.29 -0.76 1.18
CA ASP A 10 10.46 -1.21 2.54
C ASP A 10 11.24 -0.17 3.34
N VAL A 11 10.51 0.47 4.26
CA VAL A 11 11.05 1.41 5.23
C VAL A 11 10.96 0.84 6.65
N GLY A 12 10.64 -0.46 6.79
CA GLY A 12 10.23 -1.07 8.04
C GLY A 12 8.76 -0.75 8.35
N GLN A 13 8.45 -0.29 9.56
CA GLN A 13 7.08 0.14 9.87
C GLN A 13 6.85 1.61 9.51
N GLY A 14 6.15 1.83 8.41
CA GLY A 14 5.83 3.17 7.91
C GLY A 14 5.49 3.14 6.43
N MET A 15 5.60 4.28 5.77
CA MET A 15 5.22 4.36 4.37
C MET A 15 6.25 5.13 3.54
N SER A 16 6.55 4.57 2.37
CA SER A 16 7.13 5.29 1.26
C SER A 16 6.73 4.64 -0.05
N THR A 17 5.96 5.38 -0.85
CA THR A 17 5.61 4.99 -2.21
C THR A 17 6.17 6.04 -3.16
N PHE A 18 6.85 5.61 -4.22
CA PHE A 18 7.50 6.51 -5.17
C PHE A 18 7.04 6.21 -6.58
N PHE A 19 6.79 7.25 -7.37
CA PHE A 19 6.34 7.17 -8.74
C PHE A 19 7.34 7.85 -9.66
N GLU A 20 7.55 7.27 -10.84
CA GLU A 20 8.32 7.86 -11.93
C GLU A 20 7.65 7.63 -13.28
N GLU A 21 7.70 8.64 -14.14
CA GLU A 21 7.36 8.55 -15.54
C GLU A 21 8.60 8.69 -16.40
N TYR A 22 8.73 7.78 -17.35
CA TYR A 22 9.81 7.71 -18.32
C TYR A 22 9.27 7.99 -19.72
N ASP A 23 9.99 8.83 -20.46
CA ASP A 23 9.71 9.04 -21.87
C ASP A 23 10.18 7.85 -22.74
N ALA A 24 10.03 7.96 -24.07
CA ALA A 24 10.41 6.90 -24.97
C ALA A 24 11.92 6.62 -25.03
N SER A 25 12.77 7.55 -24.56
CA SER A 25 14.22 7.43 -24.46
C SER A 25 14.69 6.78 -23.15
N GLY A 26 13.77 6.59 -22.20
CA GLY A 26 14.10 6.11 -20.86
C GLY A 26 14.57 7.22 -19.91
N THR A 27 14.28 8.48 -20.24
CA THR A 27 14.57 9.63 -19.37
C THR A 27 13.38 9.87 -18.43
N ILE A 28 13.64 10.13 -17.16
CA ILE A 28 12.61 10.51 -16.19
C ILE A 28 12.09 11.90 -16.57
N VAL A 29 10.76 12.05 -16.70
CA VAL A 29 10.10 13.32 -17.05
C VAL A 29 9.13 13.81 -15.98
N ALA A 30 8.72 12.92 -15.07
CA ALA A 30 7.98 13.28 -13.88
C ALA A 30 8.22 12.27 -12.77
N ASN A 31 8.10 12.70 -11.52
CA ASN A 31 8.15 11.83 -10.36
C ASN A 31 7.27 12.36 -9.22
N ALA A 32 6.89 11.49 -8.30
CA ALA A 32 6.14 11.88 -7.12
C ALA A 32 6.44 10.98 -5.93
N LEU A 33 6.48 11.57 -4.74
CA LEU A 33 6.69 10.87 -3.48
C LEU A 33 5.40 10.87 -2.64
N PHE A 34 5.00 9.71 -2.15
CA PHE A 34 3.86 9.53 -1.25
C PHE A 34 4.38 9.02 0.09
N ASP A 35 4.41 9.90 1.08
CA ASP A 35 5.04 9.71 2.38
C ASP A 35 6.52 9.29 2.34
N LEU A 36 7.21 9.53 3.45
CA LEU A 36 8.53 8.97 3.73
C LEU A 36 8.76 8.99 5.25
N GLY A 37 8.48 7.86 5.90
CA GLY A 37 8.70 7.72 7.33
C GLY A 37 8.87 6.28 7.80
N SER A 38 9.40 6.13 9.02
CA SER A 38 9.64 4.84 9.64
C SER A 38 9.65 4.95 11.16
N ASN A 39 8.81 4.18 11.86
CA ASN A 39 8.85 4.03 13.32
C ASN A 39 9.77 2.89 13.78
N LYS A 40 10.18 2.01 12.86
CA LYS A 40 11.09 0.90 13.15
C LYS A 40 11.90 0.48 11.95
N ASN A 41 13.14 0.05 12.20
CA ASN A 41 14.12 -0.34 11.20
C ASN A 41 14.53 0.80 10.25
N LYS A 42 14.38 2.06 10.69
CA LYS A 42 14.86 3.25 9.96
C LYS A 42 16.30 3.12 9.46
N VAL A 43 17.19 2.49 10.23
CA VAL A 43 18.59 2.26 9.82
C VAL A 43 18.74 1.10 8.81
N ARG A 44 17.97 0.02 8.98
CA ARG A 44 18.13 -1.21 8.17
C ARG A 44 17.34 -1.17 6.86
N ALA A 45 16.13 -0.65 6.88
CA ALA A 45 15.22 -0.56 5.74
C ALA A 45 15.09 0.89 5.25
N GLY A 46 14.88 1.83 6.17
CA GLY A 46 14.71 3.26 5.83
C GLY A 46 15.92 3.88 5.11
N LYS A 47 17.14 3.64 5.58
CA LYS A 47 18.37 4.19 4.97
C LYS A 47 18.59 3.67 3.53
N PRO A 48 18.52 2.36 3.23
CA PRO A 48 18.58 1.89 1.85
C PRO A 48 17.47 2.46 0.95
N ALA A 49 16.22 2.50 1.44
CA ALA A 49 15.10 3.08 0.69
C ALA A 49 15.34 4.56 0.36
N ARG A 50 15.80 5.34 1.33
CA ARG A 50 16.10 6.76 1.14
C ARG A 50 17.29 6.99 0.20
N ALA A 51 18.35 6.19 0.30
CA ALA A 51 19.47 6.23 -0.63
C ALA A 51 19.03 5.90 -2.07
N PHE A 52 18.12 4.94 -2.24
CA PHE A 52 17.51 4.65 -3.55
C PHE A 52 16.71 5.85 -4.07
N LEU A 53 15.83 6.44 -3.25
CA LEU A 53 15.07 7.64 -3.60
C LEU A 53 15.98 8.79 -4.01
N ALA A 54 17.01 9.09 -3.22
CA ALA A 54 17.95 10.17 -3.49
C ALA A 54 18.62 10.00 -4.87
N LYS A 55 19.06 8.78 -5.20
CA LYS A 55 19.64 8.44 -6.51
C LYS A 55 18.63 8.66 -7.65
N GLN A 56 17.40 8.18 -7.50
CA GLN A 56 16.36 8.33 -8.51
C GLN A 56 15.99 9.81 -8.75
N ILE A 57 15.85 10.58 -7.67
CA ILE A 57 15.55 12.02 -7.75
C ILE A 57 16.69 12.79 -8.41
N LEU A 58 17.95 12.46 -8.11
CA LEU A 58 19.13 13.05 -8.76
C LEU A 58 19.21 12.72 -10.25
N ALA A 59 18.77 11.53 -10.66
CA ALA A 59 18.79 11.13 -12.07
C ALA A 59 17.88 12.02 -12.93
N ASN A 60 16.81 12.60 -12.36
CA ASN A 60 15.90 13.53 -13.05
C ASN A 60 16.56 14.86 -13.46
N THR A 61 17.70 15.24 -12.86
CA THR A 61 18.41 16.50 -13.16
C THR A 61 19.75 16.28 -13.87
N GLY A 62 19.95 15.12 -14.48
CA GLY A 62 21.22 14.78 -15.13
C GLY A 62 22.36 14.53 -14.14
N GLY A 63 22.05 14.25 -12.87
CA GLY A 63 23.03 13.83 -11.87
C GLY A 63 23.85 14.95 -11.22
N VAL A 64 23.37 16.20 -11.25
CA VAL A 64 24.03 17.30 -10.51
C VAL A 64 24.00 17.00 -9.01
N THR A 65 25.18 16.84 -8.40
CA THR A 65 25.31 16.38 -7.01
C THR A 65 24.54 17.26 -6.03
N GLY A 66 23.75 16.63 -5.16
CA GLY A 66 22.94 17.30 -4.14
C GLY A 66 21.74 18.08 -4.69
N SER A 67 21.51 18.09 -6.00
CA SER A 67 20.33 18.66 -6.65
C SER A 67 19.21 17.61 -6.76
N GLY A 68 18.27 17.81 -7.68
CA GLY A 68 17.13 16.94 -7.87
C GLY A 68 15.85 17.75 -8.06
N TYR A 69 14.86 17.12 -8.66
CA TYR A 69 13.54 17.72 -8.79
C TYR A 69 12.48 16.68 -8.47
N LEU A 70 11.64 16.99 -7.48
CA LEU A 70 10.41 16.25 -7.17
C LEU A 70 9.21 17.02 -7.71
N ASN A 71 8.45 16.47 -8.67
CA ASN A 71 7.30 17.21 -9.20
C ASN A 71 6.18 17.35 -8.16
N ALA A 72 5.97 16.31 -7.34
CA ALA A 72 4.98 16.34 -6.27
C ALA A 72 5.39 15.52 -5.04
N VAL A 73 5.01 16.00 -3.86
CA VAL A 73 5.04 15.28 -2.59
C VAL A 73 3.62 15.22 -2.03
N PHE A 74 3.17 14.03 -1.67
CA PHE A 74 1.87 13.79 -1.04
C PHE A 74 2.12 13.24 0.36
N LEU A 75 1.70 13.99 1.39
CA LEU A 75 1.76 13.55 2.78
C LEU A 75 0.37 13.10 3.21
N SER A 76 0.24 11.81 3.48
CA SER A 76 -1.03 11.21 3.85
C SER A 76 -1.52 11.80 5.16
N HIS A 77 -0.69 11.89 6.18
CA HIS A 77 -0.98 12.52 7.47
C HIS A 77 0.33 12.75 8.25
N LYS A 78 0.21 13.24 9.49
CA LYS A 78 1.34 13.75 10.27
C LYS A 78 2.16 12.68 11.03
N ASP A 79 1.70 11.43 11.13
CA ASP A 79 2.35 10.49 12.04
C ASP A 79 3.80 10.22 11.64
N SER A 80 4.64 9.96 12.65
CA SER A 80 6.10 9.95 12.49
C SER A 80 6.55 8.91 11.45
N ASP A 81 5.90 7.75 11.39
CA ASP A 81 6.15 6.71 10.38
C ASP A 81 5.72 7.06 8.95
N HIS A 82 5.21 8.27 8.73
CA HIS A 82 4.89 8.78 7.40
C HIS A 82 5.74 9.99 6.99
N ILE A 83 6.37 10.70 7.95
CA ILE A 83 7.06 11.97 7.64
C ILE A 83 8.48 12.10 8.21
N ASN A 84 8.88 11.28 9.19
CA ASN A 84 10.10 11.51 9.97
C ASN A 84 11.42 11.25 9.23
N MET A 85 11.36 10.83 7.97
CA MET A 85 12.53 10.64 7.10
C MET A 85 12.61 11.71 6.01
N ILE A 86 11.62 12.59 5.90
CA ILE A 86 11.62 13.68 4.91
C ILE A 86 12.79 14.63 5.14
N LEU A 87 13.02 15.06 6.40
CA LEU A 87 14.13 15.96 6.71
C LEU A 87 15.48 15.34 6.36
N GLU A 88 15.66 14.05 6.61
CA GLU A 88 16.89 13.32 6.27
C GLU A 88 17.08 13.21 4.75
N LEU A 89 16.00 13.11 3.97
CA LEU A 89 16.08 13.16 2.50
C LEU A 89 16.47 14.57 2.02
N LEU A 90 15.94 15.62 2.65
CA LEU A 90 16.28 17.01 2.34
C LEU A 90 17.75 17.34 2.69
N GLU A 91 18.31 16.69 3.71
CA GLU A 91 19.73 16.76 4.06
C GLU A 91 20.62 16.05 3.02
N GLU A 92 20.19 14.89 2.50
CA GLU A 92 20.88 14.17 1.43
C GLU A 92 20.83 14.91 0.08
N LEU A 93 19.76 15.66 -0.16
CA LEU A 93 19.55 16.46 -1.36
C LEU A 93 19.37 17.96 -1.01
N PRO A 94 20.44 18.66 -0.58
CA PRO A 94 20.35 20.03 -0.04
C PRO A 94 19.86 21.06 -1.06
N TYR A 95 19.98 20.80 -2.36
CA TYR A 95 19.58 21.68 -3.45
C TYR A 95 18.42 21.10 -4.27
N MET A 96 17.73 20.07 -3.78
CA MET A 96 16.51 19.57 -4.43
C MET A 96 15.42 20.63 -4.42
N GLU A 97 14.80 20.82 -5.57
CA GLU A 97 13.59 21.62 -5.76
C GLU A 97 12.35 20.72 -5.76
N ILE A 98 11.21 21.28 -5.35
CA ILE A 98 9.93 20.59 -5.27
C ILE A 98 8.88 21.42 -5.99
N GLY A 99 8.14 20.80 -6.91
CA GLY A 99 7.04 21.44 -7.62
C GLY A 99 5.87 21.75 -6.70
N LYS A 100 5.26 20.72 -6.12
CA LYS A 100 4.08 20.84 -5.24
C LYS A 100 4.14 19.89 -4.04
N VAL A 101 3.52 20.31 -2.95
CA VAL A 101 3.36 19.54 -1.71
C VAL A 101 1.87 19.55 -1.35
N PHE A 102 1.30 18.37 -1.18
CA PHE A 102 -0.08 18.18 -0.77
C PHE A 102 -0.11 17.47 0.57
N TYR A 103 -0.93 17.93 1.51
CA TYR A 103 -0.97 17.35 2.86
C TYR A 103 -2.39 17.29 3.41
N SER A 104 -2.66 16.31 4.28
CA SER A 104 -3.91 16.27 5.06
C SER A 104 -3.75 16.88 6.45
N GLY A 105 -4.86 17.12 7.15
CA GLY A 105 -4.83 17.66 8.50
C GLY A 105 -4.38 19.12 8.56
N SER A 106 -3.98 19.56 9.75
CA SER A 106 -3.55 20.94 9.98
C SER A 106 -2.06 21.09 9.73
N TYR A 107 -1.66 22.24 9.18
CA TYR A 107 -0.25 22.58 8.94
C TYR A 107 0.61 22.44 10.19
N ASN A 108 0.09 22.87 11.34
CA ASN A 108 0.80 22.87 12.62
C ASN A 108 1.04 21.45 13.18
N TRP A 109 0.37 20.44 12.65
CA TRP A 109 0.54 19.06 13.11
C TRP A 109 1.85 18.42 12.64
N TYR A 110 2.48 18.98 11.60
CA TYR A 110 3.72 18.49 11.00
C TYR A 110 4.98 19.00 11.72
N MET A 111 4.85 19.40 12.98
CA MET A 111 5.96 19.78 13.84
C MET A 111 6.63 18.51 14.38
N ASP A 112 7.89 18.27 13.99
CA ASP A 112 8.71 17.16 14.46
C ASP A 112 10.08 17.69 14.94
N GLY A 113 10.48 17.35 16.16
CA GLY A 113 11.74 17.85 16.73
C GLY A 113 11.89 19.38 16.79
N GLY A 114 10.79 20.14 16.79
CA GLY A 114 10.80 21.60 16.75
C GLY A 114 10.94 22.21 15.35
N ILE A 115 10.95 21.37 14.32
CA ILE A 115 10.99 21.78 12.90
C ILE A 115 9.68 21.35 12.26
N ASN A 116 9.04 22.26 11.51
CA ASN A 116 7.85 21.90 10.75
C ASN A 116 8.25 21.37 9.37
N VAL A 117 7.93 20.10 9.11
CA VAL A 117 8.30 19.41 7.85
C VAL A 117 7.71 20.12 6.63
N LEU A 118 6.49 20.64 6.71
CA LEU A 118 5.86 21.40 5.61
C LEU A 118 6.57 22.73 5.36
N THR A 119 7.13 23.35 6.41
CA THR A 119 7.95 24.56 6.25
C THR A 119 9.23 24.24 5.49
N GLU A 120 9.93 23.16 5.84
CA GLU A 120 11.17 22.76 5.15
C GLU A 120 10.91 22.35 3.70
N LEU A 121 9.81 21.63 3.43
CA LEU A 121 9.39 21.33 2.06
C LEU A 121 9.02 22.61 1.28
N GLY A 122 8.31 23.55 1.91
CA GLY A 122 7.92 24.83 1.30
C GLY A 122 9.11 25.72 0.93
N LYS A 123 10.24 25.63 1.65
CA LYS A 123 11.48 26.32 1.26
C LYS A 123 12.08 25.80 -0.05
N ARG A 124 11.67 24.60 -0.50
CA ARG A 124 12.12 23.98 -1.75
C ARG A 124 11.15 24.21 -2.91
N THR A 125 10.03 24.90 -2.70
CA THR A 125 9.07 25.23 -3.76
C THR A 125 9.28 26.64 -4.29
N THR A 126 8.70 26.96 -5.45
CA THR A 126 8.73 28.32 -6.00
C THR A 126 7.94 29.30 -5.13
N SER A 127 6.81 28.88 -4.56
CA SER A 127 6.00 29.69 -3.65
C SER A 127 5.34 28.82 -2.57
N SER A 128 5.83 28.90 -1.33
CA SER A 128 5.31 28.12 -0.20
C SER A 128 3.78 28.22 -0.06
N ASP A 129 3.23 29.42 -0.21
CA ASP A 129 1.81 29.70 0.02
C ASP A 129 0.90 29.14 -1.08
N LYS A 130 1.45 28.87 -2.27
CA LYS A 130 0.69 28.35 -3.43
C LYS A 130 0.96 26.88 -3.70
N ASP A 131 2.15 26.41 -3.35
CA ASP A 131 2.62 25.08 -3.70
C ASP A 131 2.60 24.12 -2.51
N VAL A 132 2.35 24.58 -1.28
CA VAL A 132 2.07 23.74 -0.11
C VAL A 132 0.59 23.81 0.23
N MET A 133 -0.18 22.81 -0.18
CA MET A 133 -1.64 22.84 -0.18
C MET A 133 -2.26 21.78 0.74
N GLY A 134 -3.10 22.24 1.66
CA GLY A 134 -3.99 21.39 2.45
C GLY A 134 -5.35 21.21 1.78
N PHE A 135 -6.18 20.35 2.36
CA PHE A 135 -7.55 20.10 1.87
C PHE A 135 -8.60 20.49 2.92
N PRO A 136 -9.84 20.83 2.50
CA PRO A 136 -10.94 20.97 3.43
C PRO A 136 -11.37 19.60 3.99
N ILE A 137 -12.23 19.63 5.01
CA ILE A 137 -12.82 18.42 5.61
C ILE A 137 -13.65 17.66 4.55
N ALA A 138 -13.53 16.33 4.56
CA ALA A 138 -14.29 15.43 3.69
C ALA A 138 -14.17 15.77 2.19
N TYR A 139 -12.99 16.21 1.77
CA TYR A 139 -12.76 16.55 0.36
C TYR A 139 -12.58 15.29 -0.50
N THR A 140 -13.09 15.38 -1.73
CA THR A 140 -12.87 14.39 -2.79
C THR A 140 -12.82 15.11 -4.14
N GLY A 141 -11.92 14.64 -5.01
CA GLY A 141 -11.84 15.04 -6.41
C GLY A 141 -12.81 14.25 -7.31
N LEU A 142 -13.46 13.20 -6.80
CA LEU A 142 -14.36 12.36 -7.58
C LEU A 142 -15.78 12.97 -7.55
N LYS A 143 -16.18 13.67 -8.63
CA LYS A 143 -17.47 14.39 -8.69
C LYS A 143 -18.56 13.69 -9.50
N GLY A 144 -18.26 12.52 -10.05
CA GLY A 144 -19.20 11.78 -10.90
C GLY A 144 -18.73 10.35 -11.20
N PRO A 145 -19.55 9.58 -11.94
CA PRO A 145 -19.30 8.18 -12.27
C PRO A 145 -18.12 7.97 -13.21
N THR A 146 -17.73 8.99 -13.99
CA THR A 146 -16.70 8.86 -15.02
C THR A 146 -15.47 9.70 -14.69
N GLN A 147 -14.30 9.28 -15.18
CA GLN A 147 -13.05 10.03 -15.02
C GLN A 147 -13.13 11.45 -15.60
N ALA A 148 -14.00 11.69 -16.58
CA ALA A 148 -14.23 13.03 -17.14
C ALA A 148 -14.85 14.00 -16.11
N ASP A 149 -15.54 13.46 -15.10
CA ASP A 149 -16.12 14.24 -14.01
C ASP A 149 -15.12 14.48 -12.86
N TRP A 150 -13.94 13.87 -12.91
CA TRP A 150 -12.99 13.92 -11.79
C TRP A 150 -12.10 15.16 -11.88
N THR A 151 -11.82 15.76 -10.73
CA THR A 151 -10.90 16.89 -10.61
C THR A 151 -9.48 16.36 -10.40
N PRO A 152 -8.56 16.52 -11.38
CA PRO A 152 -7.17 16.12 -11.20
C PRO A 152 -6.51 16.98 -10.12
N LEU A 153 -5.75 16.34 -9.22
CA LEU A 153 -4.95 17.03 -8.21
C LEU A 153 -3.59 17.44 -8.79
N TRP A 154 -2.96 16.51 -9.50
CA TRP A 154 -1.65 16.63 -10.13
C TRP A 154 -1.54 15.58 -11.23
N GLY A 155 -0.73 15.82 -12.25
CA GLY A 155 -0.48 14.82 -13.28
C GLY A 155 0.31 15.32 -14.47
N THR A 156 0.52 14.39 -15.39
CA THR A 156 1.10 14.54 -16.72
C THR A 156 0.08 14.10 -17.77
N THR A 157 0.53 13.93 -19.02
CA THR A 157 -0.29 13.33 -20.08
C THR A 157 -0.59 11.84 -19.85
N HIS A 158 0.23 11.13 -19.08
CA HIS A 158 0.11 9.67 -18.90
C HIS A 158 -0.17 9.24 -17.47
N ALA A 159 -0.06 10.12 -16.49
CA ALA A 159 -0.35 9.82 -15.10
C ALA A 159 -1.13 10.96 -14.44
N VAL A 160 -2.17 10.65 -13.67
CA VAL A 160 -3.00 11.65 -12.98
C VAL A 160 -3.36 11.16 -11.59
N ALA A 161 -3.07 11.98 -10.58
CA ALA A 161 -3.49 11.76 -9.21
C ALA A 161 -4.85 12.42 -8.94
N TYR A 162 -5.76 11.66 -8.35
CA TYR A 162 -7.08 12.13 -7.90
C TYR A 162 -7.25 11.88 -6.41
N VAL A 163 -7.85 12.83 -5.70
CA VAL A 163 -8.20 12.62 -4.28
C VAL A 163 -9.45 11.75 -4.20
N ILE A 164 -9.33 10.55 -3.64
CA ILE A 164 -10.46 9.68 -3.33
C ILE A 164 -11.20 10.23 -2.11
N ALA A 165 -10.45 10.45 -1.03
CA ALA A 165 -10.94 10.99 0.24
C ALA A 165 -9.78 11.61 1.02
N VAL A 166 -10.08 12.64 1.80
CA VAL A 166 -9.12 13.24 2.75
C VAL A 166 -9.90 13.93 3.87
N ASN A 167 -9.31 14.01 5.06
CA ASN A 167 -9.93 14.67 6.22
C ASN A 167 -11.32 14.11 6.58
N THR A 168 -11.47 12.78 6.57
CA THR A 168 -12.72 12.06 6.87
C THR A 168 -12.90 11.85 8.38
N VAL A 169 -13.19 12.94 9.10
CA VAL A 169 -13.43 12.89 10.55
C VAL A 169 -14.80 12.26 10.87
N SER A 170 -14.86 11.48 11.96
CA SER A 170 -16.09 10.80 12.41
C SER A 170 -17.24 11.78 12.70
N SER A 171 -18.47 11.40 12.32
CA SER A 171 -19.69 12.15 12.64
C SER A 171 -19.86 12.28 14.16
N GLY A 172 -19.52 13.45 14.71
CA GLY A 172 -19.58 13.74 16.15
C GLY A 172 -18.46 14.67 16.65
N SER A 173 -17.34 14.75 15.93
CA SER A 173 -16.30 15.75 16.19
C SER A 173 -16.63 17.03 15.42
N SER A 174 -17.02 18.09 16.13
CA SER A 174 -17.40 19.38 15.55
C SER A 174 -16.27 19.99 14.70
N THR A 175 -16.52 20.04 13.38
CA THR A 175 -16.29 21.18 12.46
C THR A 175 -14.93 21.88 12.35
N SER A 176 -13.85 21.41 12.95
CA SER A 176 -12.52 21.93 12.61
C SER A 176 -11.39 20.93 12.81
N ILE A 177 -10.54 20.83 11.78
CA ILE A 177 -9.16 20.39 11.96
C ILE A 177 -8.48 21.53 12.73
N GLY A 178 -8.56 21.48 14.06
CA GLY A 178 -8.08 22.54 14.93
C GLY A 178 -6.55 22.68 14.94
N SER A 179 -6.06 23.70 15.65
CA SER A 179 -4.63 23.94 15.85
C SER A 179 -3.99 23.06 16.94
N TYR A 180 -4.75 22.18 17.58
CA TYR A 180 -4.28 21.26 18.63
C TYR A 180 -3.57 20.05 18.04
N THR A 181 -2.62 19.43 18.76
CA THR A 181 -1.99 18.17 18.32
C THR A 181 -2.99 17.00 18.42
N PRO A 182 -3.32 16.31 17.32
CA PRO A 182 -4.30 15.23 17.33
C PRO A 182 -3.69 13.96 17.94
N ASN A 183 -4.56 13.10 18.49
CA ASN A 183 -4.18 11.71 18.78
C ASN A 183 -4.07 10.91 17.46
N GLY A 184 -3.49 9.71 17.53
CA GLY A 184 -3.28 8.86 16.35
C GLY A 184 -4.57 8.51 15.60
N ASP A 185 -5.65 8.15 16.30
CA ASP A 185 -6.92 7.79 15.63
C ASP A 185 -7.49 8.98 14.81
N VAL A 186 -7.37 10.22 15.32
CA VAL A 186 -7.77 11.44 14.60
C VAL A 186 -6.84 11.71 13.42
N ALA A 187 -5.52 11.64 13.61
CA ALA A 187 -4.55 11.85 12.54
C ALA A 187 -4.74 10.85 11.39
N ASN A 188 -4.97 9.59 11.71
CA ASN A 188 -5.22 8.53 10.74
C ASN A 188 -6.51 8.77 9.95
N SER A 189 -7.57 9.27 10.60
CA SER A 189 -8.83 9.61 9.92
C SER A 189 -8.71 10.77 8.93
N THR A 190 -7.62 11.56 8.98
CA THR A 190 -7.37 12.61 7.99
C THR A 190 -6.66 12.14 6.74
N SER A 191 -6.13 10.92 6.73
CA SER A 191 -5.26 10.40 5.66
C SER A 191 -5.69 10.79 4.25
N LEU A 192 -4.78 11.38 3.49
CA LEU A 192 -4.97 11.70 2.07
C LEU A 192 -4.94 10.40 1.25
N GLY A 193 -6.11 10.03 0.75
CA GLY A 193 -6.30 8.92 -0.17
C GLY A 193 -6.21 9.36 -1.62
N ILE A 194 -5.30 8.76 -2.37
CA ILE A 194 -5.05 9.03 -3.78
C ILE A 194 -5.37 7.82 -4.65
N TYR A 195 -6.08 8.06 -5.76
CA TYR A 195 -6.06 7.19 -6.93
C TYR A 195 -5.05 7.76 -7.92
N LEU A 196 -3.93 7.06 -8.12
CA LEU A 196 -2.95 7.38 -9.13
C LEU A 196 -3.28 6.61 -10.40
N GLN A 197 -3.94 7.26 -11.35
CA GLN A 197 -4.13 6.73 -12.68
C GLN A 197 -2.81 6.76 -13.44
N VAL A 198 -2.47 5.65 -14.09
CA VAL A 198 -1.27 5.45 -14.89
C VAL A 198 -1.69 4.77 -16.19
N PHE A 199 -1.71 5.52 -17.29
CA PHE A 199 -2.39 5.14 -18.54
C PHE A 199 -3.85 4.70 -18.29
N ASN A 200 -4.16 3.43 -18.58
CA ASN A 200 -5.50 2.85 -18.51
C ASN A 200 -5.76 2.08 -17.20
N VAL A 201 -4.80 2.08 -16.28
CA VAL A 201 -4.86 1.38 -14.99
C VAL A 201 -4.57 2.37 -13.86
N GLY A 202 -4.65 1.93 -12.61
CA GLY A 202 -4.25 2.79 -11.50
C GLY A 202 -3.85 2.06 -10.24
N ALA A 203 -3.31 2.83 -9.30
CA ALA A 203 -2.98 2.37 -7.96
C ALA A 203 -3.70 3.23 -6.93
N VAL A 204 -4.02 2.61 -5.80
CA VAL A 204 -4.70 3.26 -4.69
C VAL A 204 -3.75 3.34 -3.50
N ILE A 205 -3.55 4.56 -2.99
CA ILE A 205 -2.56 4.90 -1.96
C ILE A 205 -3.27 5.68 -0.85
N PHE A 206 -3.37 5.13 0.36
CA PHE A 206 -4.28 5.67 1.41
C PHE A 206 -3.62 6.07 2.74
N GLY A 207 -2.31 5.89 2.92
CA GLY A 207 -1.70 6.07 4.24
C GLY A 207 -2.41 5.22 5.30
N ASP A 208 -2.78 5.86 6.41
CA ASP A 208 -3.42 5.20 7.55
C ASP A 208 -4.94 5.39 7.60
N ALA A 209 -5.57 5.47 6.43
CA ALA A 209 -7.02 5.57 6.31
C ALA A 209 -7.75 4.57 7.21
N THR A 210 -8.82 5.04 7.86
CA THR A 210 -9.50 4.28 8.92
C THR A 210 -10.87 3.82 8.44
N TYR A 211 -11.54 3.04 9.30
CA TYR A 211 -12.93 2.63 9.09
C TYR A 211 -13.87 3.78 8.68
N THR A 212 -13.71 4.99 9.24
CA THR A 212 -14.55 6.15 8.86
C THR A 212 -14.26 6.66 7.46
N THR A 213 -13.01 6.57 7.01
CA THR A 213 -12.64 6.81 5.61
C THR A 213 -13.32 5.80 4.70
N PHE A 214 -13.41 4.53 5.10
CA PHE A 214 -14.07 3.50 4.30
C PHE A 214 -15.57 3.75 4.17
N GLU A 215 -16.24 4.14 5.27
CA GLU A 215 -17.65 4.54 5.23
C GLU A 215 -17.89 5.72 4.28
N PHE A 216 -17.04 6.74 4.36
CA PHE A 216 -17.11 7.89 3.45
C PHE A 216 -16.96 7.47 1.98
N VAL A 217 -15.94 6.67 1.66
CA VAL A 217 -15.67 6.20 0.30
C VAL A 217 -16.78 5.30 -0.22
N ASN A 218 -17.29 4.37 0.60
CA ASN A 218 -18.40 3.50 0.22
C ASN A 218 -19.64 4.31 -0.15
N ASN A 219 -20.00 5.29 0.69
CA ASN A 219 -21.14 6.16 0.42
C ASN A 219 -20.95 6.98 -0.86
N LEU A 220 -19.74 7.52 -1.07
CA LEU A 220 -19.39 8.28 -2.28
C LEU A 220 -19.56 7.43 -3.55
N PHE A 221 -19.00 6.22 -3.55
CA PHE A 221 -18.99 5.34 -4.71
C PHE A 221 -20.36 4.74 -4.99
N HIS A 222 -21.15 4.44 -3.96
CA HIS A 222 -22.55 4.05 -4.13
C HIS A 222 -23.41 5.19 -4.70
N THR A 223 -23.17 6.43 -4.26
CA THR A 223 -23.90 7.60 -4.78
C THR A 223 -23.65 7.78 -6.27
N PHE A 224 -22.41 7.61 -6.72
CA PHE A 224 -22.06 7.75 -8.12
C PHE A 224 -22.13 6.43 -8.91
N THR A 225 -22.45 5.30 -8.28
CA THR A 225 -22.56 3.98 -8.92
C THR A 225 -21.31 3.60 -9.74
N PHE A 226 -20.11 3.76 -9.18
CA PHE A 226 -18.87 3.29 -9.83
C PHE A 226 -17.93 2.56 -8.88
N LYS A 227 -16.95 1.86 -9.46
CA LYS A 227 -15.84 1.16 -8.79
C LYS A 227 -14.55 1.36 -9.58
N LEU A 228 -13.40 1.23 -8.91
CA LEU A 228 -12.09 1.38 -9.55
C LEU A 228 -11.64 0.05 -10.19
N ASP A 229 -12.30 -0.35 -11.28
CA ASP A 229 -12.11 -1.67 -11.91
C ASP A 229 -10.76 -1.89 -12.60
N CYS A 230 -9.95 -0.84 -12.76
CA CYS A 230 -8.64 -0.94 -13.39
C CYS A 230 -7.49 -0.77 -12.37
N THR A 231 -7.75 -0.95 -11.08
CA THR A 231 -6.72 -0.84 -10.04
C THR A 231 -5.82 -2.08 -10.04
N PHE A 232 -4.52 -1.90 -10.25
CA PHE A 232 -3.55 -3.00 -10.19
C PHE A 232 -2.96 -3.19 -8.79
N ALA A 233 -2.85 -2.13 -8.00
CA ALA A 233 -2.30 -2.17 -6.64
C ALA A 233 -3.12 -1.32 -5.67
N LEU A 234 -3.35 -1.85 -4.48
CA LEU A 234 -3.83 -1.13 -3.32
C LEU A 234 -2.78 -1.24 -2.22
N GLN A 235 -2.35 -0.10 -1.68
CA GLN A 235 -1.63 -0.10 -0.42
C GLN A 235 -2.63 -0.33 0.72
N ALA A 236 -2.42 -1.37 1.53
CA ALA A 236 -3.33 -1.63 2.63
C ALA A 236 -3.33 -0.45 3.61
N PRO A 237 -4.51 0.05 4.00
CA PRO A 237 -4.60 1.13 4.97
C PRO A 237 -3.97 0.75 6.31
N HIS A 238 -3.25 1.71 6.91
CA HIS A 238 -2.70 1.62 8.26
C HIS A 238 -1.92 0.32 8.50
N HIS A 239 -1.01 0.00 7.57
CA HIS A 239 -0.11 -1.17 7.67
C HIS A 239 -0.86 -2.51 7.83
N GLY A 240 -2.16 -2.55 7.53
CA GLY A 240 -3.01 -3.72 7.79
C GLY A 240 -3.48 -3.88 9.23
N SER A 241 -3.61 -2.78 9.99
CA SER A 241 -4.09 -2.77 11.38
C SER A 241 -5.52 -3.26 11.52
N ARG A 242 -5.75 -4.25 12.37
CA ARG A 242 -7.10 -4.76 12.68
C ARG A 242 -7.98 -3.71 13.33
N LYS A 243 -7.45 -3.00 14.33
CA LYS A 243 -8.21 -2.05 15.14
C LYS A 243 -8.81 -0.96 14.25
N THR A 244 -7.97 -0.33 13.43
CA THR A 244 -8.37 0.83 12.63
C THR A 244 -9.15 0.43 11.38
N THR A 245 -8.81 -0.71 10.76
CA THR A 245 -9.54 -1.24 9.60
C THR A 245 -11.00 -1.54 9.95
N PHE A 246 -11.26 -2.17 11.09
CA PHE A 246 -12.62 -2.58 11.49
C PHE A 246 -13.31 -1.62 12.47
N GLY A 247 -12.70 -0.47 12.80
CA GLY A 247 -13.28 0.53 13.69
C GLY A 247 -13.50 0.01 15.12
N LEU A 248 -12.54 -0.75 15.65
CA LEU A 248 -12.62 -1.39 16.96
C LEU A 248 -12.06 -0.49 18.06
N LYS A 249 -12.57 -0.64 19.30
CA LYS A 249 -12.02 0.10 20.45
C LYS A 249 -10.66 -0.45 20.84
N VAL A 250 -10.52 -1.77 20.87
CA VAL A 250 -9.23 -2.46 21.02
C VAL A 250 -9.07 -3.54 19.96
N SER A 251 -7.82 -3.88 19.63
CA SER A 251 -7.49 -4.83 18.56
C SER A 251 -7.94 -6.26 18.84
N THR A 252 -8.45 -6.59 20.03
CA THR A 252 -8.97 -7.92 20.39
C THR A 252 -10.50 -8.00 20.37
N ASP A 253 -11.21 -6.88 20.17
CA ASP A 253 -12.67 -6.88 20.17
C ASP A 253 -13.23 -7.73 19.02
N PRO A 254 -14.40 -8.38 19.18
CA PRO A 254 -15.04 -9.09 18.09
C PRO A 254 -15.44 -8.12 16.95
N ILE A 255 -15.23 -8.55 15.71
CA ILE A 255 -15.70 -7.81 14.52
C ILE A 255 -17.17 -8.13 14.32
N THR A 256 -18.02 -7.11 14.33
CA THR A 256 -19.45 -7.27 14.04
C THR A 256 -19.70 -7.40 12.53
N LEU A 257 -20.85 -7.98 12.15
CA LEU A 257 -21.23 -8.10 10.74
C LEU A 257 -21.27 -6.75 10.00
N PRO A 258 -21.84 -5.66 10.55
CA PRO A 258 -21.79 -4.34 9.91
C PRO A 258 -20.36 -3.84 9.66
N GLN A 259 -19.45 -4.04 10.63
CA GLN A 259 -18.05 -3.64 10.47
C GLN A 259 -17.37 -4.41 9.36
N ALA A 260 -17.56 -5.73 9.31
CA ALA A 260 -17.03 -6.55 8.22
C ALA A 260 -17.60 -6.14 6.85
N GLN A 261 -18.88 -5.76 6.79
CA GLN A 261 -19.52 -5.30 5.56
C GLN A 261 -18.92 -3.99 5.03
N VAL A 262 -18.62 -3.02 5.89
CA VAL A 262 -17.97 -1.77 5.46
C VAL A 262 -16.61 -2.03 4.84
N VAL A 263 -15.78 -2.85 5.49
CA VAL A 263 -14.43 -3.20 4.99
C VAL A 263 -14.51 -3.99 3.68
N ASN A 264 -15.40 -4.98 3.60
CA ASN A 264 -15.58 -5.78 2.39
C ASN A 264 -16.09 -4.94 1.21
N THR A 265 -17.04 -4.03 1.45
CA THR A 265 -17.52 -3.10 0.43
C THR A 265 -16.40 -2.19 -0.06
N PHE A 266 -15.58 -1.67 0.85
CA PHE A 266 -14.45 -0.83 0.49
C PHE A 266 -13.43 -1.60 -0.37
N ALA A 267 -13.00 -2.79 0.07
CA ALA A 267 -12.09 -3.63 -0.68
C ALA A 267 -12.63 -3.98 -2.08
N TYR A 268 -13.92 -4.32 -2.17
CA TYR A 268 -14.60 -4.57 -3.44
C TYR A 268 -14.60 -3.34 -4.37
N LEU A 269 -14.92 -2.16 -3.84
CA LEU A 269 -15.01 -0.92 -4.63
C LEU A 269 -13.66 -0.43 -5.13
N MET A 270 -12.57 -0.70 -4.38
CA MET A 270 -11.21 -0.40 -4.83
C MET A 270 -10.75 -1.30 -5.98
N GLY A 271 -11.29 -2.51 -6.10
CA GLY A 271 -11.11 -3.38 -7.27
C GLY A 271 -9.65 -3.74 -7.58
N ALA A 272 -8.79 -3.74 -6.57
CA ALA A 272 -7.35 -3.88 -6.72
C ALA A 272 -6.95 -5.32 -7.04
N ALA A 273 -6.07 -5.52 -8.02
CA ALA A 273 -5.57 -6.85 -8.34
C ALA A 273 -4.55 -7.38 -7.32
N THR A 274 -3.75 -6.50 -6.74
CA THR A 274 -2.77 -6.81 -5.71
C THR A 274 -2.94 -5.90 -4.49
N VAL A 275 -2.54 -6.40 -3.33
CA VAL A 275 -2.50 -5.64 -2.08
C VAL A 275 -1.06 -5.63 -1.57
N VAL A 276 -0.51 -4.44 -1.36
CA VAL A 276 0.85 -4.25 -0.83
C VAL A 276 0.77 -3.66 0.56
N VAL A 277 1.50 -4.23 1.52
CA VAL A 277 1.41 -3.83 2.92
C VAL A 277 2.77 -3.61 3.52
N SER A 278 2.95 -2.43 4.08
CA SER A 278 4.09 -2.17 4.95
C SER A 278 3.90 -2.94 6.26
N ALA A 279 4.86 -3.78 6.61
CA ALA A 279 4.75 -4.72 7.71
C ALA A 279 5.97 -4.62 8.63
N ASP A 280 5.78 -4.84 9.93
CA ASP A 280 6.87 -4.95 10.88
C ASP A 280 6.44 -5.72 12.14
N THR A 281 7.42 -6.12 12.97
CA THR A 281 7.19 -6.90 14.17
C THR A 281 6.65 -6.17 15.40
N LEU A 282 6.65 -4.83 15.43
CA LEU A 282 6.33 -4.09 16.66
C LEU A 282 4.82 -3.96 16.94
N HIS A 283 4.02 -3.62 15.92
CA HIS A 283 2.61 -3.25 16.12
C HIS A 283 1.60 -4.37 15.83
N LYS A 284 2.04 -5.62 15.71
CA LYS A 284 1.16 -6.77 15.37
C LYS A 284 0.44 -6.56 14.02
N HIS A 285 1.13 -5.95 13.07
CA HIS A 285 0.63 -5.66 11.72
C HIS A 285 1.48 -6.39 10.66
N PRO A 286 0.90 -6.83 9.55
CA PRO A 286 -0.54 -6.80 9.22
C PRO A 286 -1.31 -7.92 9.93
N SER A 287 -2.56 -7.64 10.30
CA SER A 287 -3.52 -8.61 10.84
C SER A 287 -3.97 -9.62 9.79
N LEU A 288 -4.01 -10.92 10.12
CA LEU A 288 -4.53 -11.94 9.20
C LEU A 288 -5.99 -11.67 8.81
N GLN A 289 -6.83 -11.24 9.77
CA GLN A 289 -8.22 -10.89 9.46
C GLN A 289 -8.35 -9.69 8.50
N THR A 290 -7.44 -8.71 8.61
CA THR A 290 -7.38 -7.61 7.64
C THR A 290 -6.95 -8.13 6.27
N ILE A 291 -5.92 -8.98 6.20
CA ILE A 291 -5.47 -9.60 4.94
C ILE A 291 -6.64 -10.33 4.26
N ASP A 292 -7.34 -11.19 5.00
CA ASP A 292 -8.44 -11.99 4.48
C ASP A 292 -9.55 -11.14 3.85
N ALA A 293 -9.86 -9.98 4.45
CA ALA A 293 -10.88 -9.07 3.94
C ALA A 293 -10.49 -8.47 2.57
N PHE A 294 -9.24 -8.02 2.43
CA PHE A 294 -8.78 -7.40 1.18
C PHE A 294 -8.46 -8.42 0.09
N VAL A 295 -7.81 -9.54 0.45
CA VAL A 295 -7.38 -10.56 -0.50
C VAL A 295 -8.55 -11.31 -1.14
N THR A 296 -9.71 -11.34 -0.48
CA THR A 296 -10.97 -11.87 -1.03
C THR A 296 -11.36 -11.18 -2.34
N TYR A 297 -10.99 -9.90 -2.51
CA TYR A 297 -11.31 -9.08 -3.68
C TYR A 297 -10.11 -8.82 -4.59
N ALA A 298 -8.94 -9.35 -4.25
CA ALA A 298 -7.75 -9.33 -5.10
C ALA A 298 -7.92 -10.27 -6.31
N ASP A 299 -7.04 -10.11 -7.31
CA ASP A 299 -6.99 -11.06 -8.43
C ASP A 299 -6.65 -12.45 -7.88
N ASN A 300 -7.46 -13.44 -8.23
CA ASN A 300 -7.31 -14.83 -7.80
C ASN A 300 -7.05 -15.79 -8.98
N THR A 301 -6.81 -15.23 -10.17
CA THR A 301 -6.59 -16.02 -11.39
C THR A 301 -5.16 -16.54 -11.46
N ASN A 302 -4.17 -15.67 -11.22
CA ASN A 302 -2.75 -16.01 -11.21
C ASN A 302 -2.00 -15.15 -10.19
N SER A 303 -0.87 -15.63 -9.70
CA SER A 303 0.04 -14.83 -8.88
C SER A 303 0.72 -13.75 -9.75
N TRP A 304 0.71 -12.51 -9.29
CA TRP A 304 1.33 -11.38 -10.00
C TRP A 304 2.84 -11.42 -9.92
N TRP A 305 3.35 -11.96 -8.82
CA TRP A 305 4.75 -12.28 -8.60
C TRP A 305 4.84 -13.60 -7.83
N TYR A 306 5.93 -14.32 -8.02
CA TYR A 306 6.31 -15.46 -7.21
C TYR A 306 7.80 -15.35 -6.94
N ASP A 307 8.23 -15.91 -5.82
CA ASP A 307 9.63 -15.97 -5.45
C ASP A 307 10.33 -17.03 -6.31
N PRO A 308 11.40 -16.67 -7.05
CA PRO A 308 12.16 -17.63 -7.85
C PRO A 308 12.68 -18.84 -7.07
N LEU A 309 12.77 -18.76 -5.74
CA LEU A 309 13.25 -19.83 -4.87
C LEU A 309 12.15 -20.82 -4.46
N ILE A 310 10.87 -20.42 -4.56
CA ILE A 310 9.71 -21.24 -4.20
C ILE A 310 8.54 -21.12 -5.20
N PRO A 311 8.77 -21.18 -6.52
CA PRO A 311 7.68 -21.08 -7.48
C PRO A 311 6.66 -22.22 -7.27
N PRO A 312 5.35 -21.99 -7.42
CA PRO A 312 4.69 -20.74 -7.82
C PRO A 312 4.28 -19.82 -6.65
N TYR A 313 4.92 -19.94 -5.49
CA TYR A 313 4.56 -19.23 -4.27
C TYR A 313 5.45 -18.02 -4.02
N HIS A 314 5.05 -17.19 -3.05
CA HIS A 314 5.90 -16.21 -2.38
C HIS A 314 5.67 -16.25 -0.87
N TYR A 315 6.59 -15.65 -0.12
CA TYR A 315 6.40 -15.44 1.31
C TYR A 315 5.58 -14.18 1.60
N THR A 316 4.79 -14.24 2.67
CA THR A 316 4.12 -13.08 3.24
C THR A 316 4.14 -13.16 4.77
N THR A 317 4.18 -12.03 5.44
CA THR A 317 4.22 -11.96 6.90
C THR A 317 2.91 -11.46 7.47
N THR A 318 2.42 -12.04 8.57
CA THR A 318 1.21 -11.56 9.26
C THR A 318 1.28 -11.81 10.75
N TYR A 319 0.58 -10.99 11.52
CA TYR A 319 0.18 -11.33 12.88
C TYR A 319 -1.07 -12.20 12.84
N PHE A 320 -0.93 -13.42 13.38
CA PHE A 320 -2.04 -14.35 13.49
C PHE A 320 -2.93 -13.94 14.68
N ASP A 321 -4.04 -13.26 14.39
CA ASP A 321 -5.08 -12.85 15.33
C ASP A 321 -6.40 -13.61 15.18
N ALA A 322 -6.46 -14.54 14.23
CA ALA A 322 -7.57 -15.48 14.07
C ALA A 322 -7.08 -16.93 14.11
N ALA A 323 -7.94 -17.81 14.61
CA ALA A 323 -7.67 -19.25 14.60
C ALA A 323 -7.67 -19.77 13.16
N TYR A 324 -6.67 -20.56 12.81
CA TYR A 324 -6.51 -21.12 11.47
C TYR A 324 -7.59 -22.15 11.13
N SER A 325 -7.97 -22.94 12.13
CA SER A 325 -9.03 -23.94 12.02
C SER A 325 -9.60 -24.21 13.42
N LEU A 326 -10.70 -24.96 13.49
CA LEU A 326 -11.27 -25.41 14.75
C LEU A 326 -10.30 -26.27 15.60
N THR A 327 -9.23 -26.80 15.00
CA THR A 327 -8.30 -27.75 15.63
C THR A 327 -6.89 -27.21 15.85
N LEU A 328 -6.55 -26.04 15.30
CA LEU A 328 -5.23 -25.41 15.49
C LEU A 328 -5.39 -24.05 16.18
N PRO A 329 -4.90 -23.90 17.42
CA PRO A 329 -5.01 -22.65 18.15
C PRO A 329 -4.22 -21.54 17.45
N THR A 330 -4.68 -20.30 17.62
CA THR A 330 -3.99 -19.11 17.11
C THR A 330 -2.60 -19.00 17.77
N PRO A 331 -1.51 -18.93 17.00
CA PRO A 331 -0.17 -18.80 17.58
C PRO A 331 0.09 -17.44 18.26
N TYR A 332 -0.79 -16.45 18.06
CA TYR A 332 -0.72 -15.09 18.62
C TYR A 332 0.67 -14.44 18.44
N GLY A 333 1.18 -14.52 17.22
CA GLY A 333 2.50 -14.04 16.87
C GLY A 333 2.62 -13.69 15.40
N ILE A 334 3.72 -13.02 15.08
CA ILE A 334 4.07 -12.71 13.70
C ILE A 334 4.74 -13.92 13.11
N SER A 335 4.20 -14.41 12.01
CA SER A 335 4.79 -15.52 11.27
C SER A 335 4.78 -15.22 9.77
N THR A 336 5.74 -15.81 9.09
CA THR A 336 5.88 -15.73 7.64
C THR A 336 5.43 -17.05 7.05
N TYR A 337 4.65 -16.99 5.97
CA TYR A 337 4.11 -18.17 5.32
C TYR A 337 4.10 -18.07 3.81
N GLN A 338 4.12 -19.23 3.14
CA GLN A 338 4.01 -19.31 1.69
C GLN A 338 2.54 -19.16 1.26
N THR A 339 2.31 -18.36 0.22
CA THR A 339 1.00 -18.16 -0.41
C THR A 339 1.14 -17.95 -1.92
N ARG A 340 0.03 -18.09 -2.65
CA ARG A 340 -0.13 -17.67 -4.05
C ARG A 340 -1.04 -16.45 -4.19
N GLN A 341 -1.68 -16.04 -3.11
CA GLN A 341 -2.62 -14.94 -3.11
C GLN A 341 -1.88 -13.63 -3.35
N ASN A 342 -2.49 -12.70 -4.08
CA ASN A 342 -1.89 -11.42 -4.47
C ASN A 342 -1.84 -10.40 -3.33
N PHE A 343 -1.20 -10.79 -2.23
CA PHE A 343 -0.93 -10.01 -1.05
C PHE A 343 0.57 -10.07 -0.75
N TYR A 344 1.20 -8.90 -0.60
CA TYR A 344 2.65 -8.76 -0.60
C TYR A 344 3.10 -7.83 0.53
N THR A 345 3.97 -8.32 1.41
CA THR A 345 4.44 -7.55 2.58
C THR A 345 5.85 -7.05 2.41
N THR A 346 6.14 -5.85 2.94
CA THR A 346 7.53 -5.35 2.96
C THR A 346 8.38 -6.16 3.93
N LEU A 347 7.85 -6.59 5.07
CA LEU A 347 8.55 -7.57 5.92
C LEU A 347 8.53 -8.95 5.25
N TYR A 348 9.68 -9.34 4.71
CA TYR A 348 9.87 -10.58 3.99
C TYR A 348 10.97 -11.41 4.67
N HIS A 349 10.57 -12.44 5.44
CA HIS A 349 11.52 -13.39 6.04
C HIS A 349 11.61 -14.65 5.20
N SER A 350 12.82 -15.05 4.84
CA SER A 350 13.08 -16.38 4.31
C SER A 350 13.62 -17.28 5.42
N LEU A 351 12.80 -18.23 5.87
CA LEU A 351 13.11 -19.51 6.54
C LEU A 351 14.10 -19.61 7.72
N TYR A 352 14.77 -18.56 8.16
CA TYR A 352 15.76 -18.65 9.22
C TYR A 352 15.52 -17.58 10.30
N GLY A 353 14.90 -17.99 11.41
CA GLY A 353 15.02 -17.25 12.68
C GLY A 353 13.80 -17.22 13.58
N THR A 354 12.58 -17.47 13.09
CA THR A 354 11.38 -17.49 13.93
C THR A 354 10.74 -18.89 13.98
N PRO A 355 10.27 -19.36 15.15
CA PRO A 355 9.91 -20.76 15.40
C PRO A 355 8.66 -21.29 14.67
N TRP A 356 8.12 -20.56 13.70
CA TRP A 356 6.84 -20.91 13.06
C TRP A 356 6.93 -20.80 11.54
N ASN A 357 7.55 -21.79 10.92
CA ASN A 357 7.45 -22.04 9.48
C ASN A 357 6.05 -22.57 9.17
N PHE A 358 5.18 -21.73 8.65
CA PHE A 358 3.86 -22.14 8.19
C PHE A 358 3.76 -21.97 6.67
N SER A 359 2.99 -22.82 6.00
CA SER A 359 2.52 -22.53 4.63
C SER A 359 1.06 -22.92 4.55
N PHE A 360 0.28 -22.20 3.75
CA PHE A 360 -0.95 -22.80 3.24
C PHE A 360 -0.57 -24.00 2.37
N ALA A 361 -1.09 -25.17 2.73
CA ALA A 361 -0.62 -26.43 2.16
C ALA A 361 -0.83 -26.52 0.64
N PRO A 362 0.07 -27.21 -0.08
CA PRO A 362 1.28 -27.87 0.44
C PRO A 362 2.51 -26.95 0.51
N LEU A 363 3.34 -27.14 1.55
CA LEU A 363 4.70 -26.58 1.65
C LEU A 363 5.47 -26.99 0.39
N ALA A 364 5.79 -26.06 -0.49
CA ALA A 364 6.84 -26.30 -1.46
C ALA A 364 8.16 -26.37 -0.68
N THR A 365 8.92 -27.46 -0.84
CA THR A 365 10.26 -27.56 -0.27
C THR A 365 11.11 -26.43 -0.83
N ALA A 366 11.33 -25.39 -0.03
CA ALA A 366 12.12 -24.26 -0.46
C ALA A 366 13.57 -24.69 -0.60
N THR A 367 14.21 -24.23 -1.67
CA THR A 367 15.67 -24.32 -1.75
C THR A 367 16.24 -23.39 -0.68
N PRO A 368 17.07 -23.88 0.26
CA PRO A 368 17.73 -23.02 1.24
C PRO A 368 18.47 -21.88 0.55
N LEU A 369 18.27 -20.65 1.01
CA LEU A 369 19.03 -19.52 0.50
C LEU A 369 20.53 -19.74 0.72
N THR A 370 21.30 -19.70 -0.35
CA THR A 370 22.75 -19.54 -0.28
C THR A 370 23.07 -18.06 -0.08
N GLY A 371 22.87 -17.57 1.14
CA GLY A 371 23.18 -16.19 1.52
C GLY A 371 22.38 -15.69 2.73
N VAL A 372 22.86 -14.63 3.38
CA VAL A 372 22.12 -13.95 4.45
C VAL A 372 20.88 -13.31 3.82
N PRO A 373 19.66 -13.68 4.24
CA PRO A 373 18.46 -12.97 3.80
C PRO A 373 18.58 -11.51 4.18
N SER A 374 18.28 -10.58 3.27
CA SER A 374 17.93 -9.24 3.73
C SER A 374 16.52 -9.30 4.29
N GLU A 375 16.35 -8.94 5.56
CA GLU A 375 15.04 -8.60 6.09
C GLU A 375 14.47 -7.48 5.21
N GLY A 376 13.34 -7.74 4.56
CA GLY A 376 12.67 -6.70 3.76
C GLY A 376 12.57 -6.98 2.27
N MET A 377 11.47 -6.54 1.66
CA MET A 377 11.16 -6.62 0.24
C MET A 377 10.49 -5.34 -0.23
N ASN A 378 10.95 -4.81 -1.35
CA ASN A 378 10.37 -3.69 -2.06
C ASN A 378 9.56 -4.23 -3.24
N TRP A 379 8.43 -3.60 -3.55
CA TRP A 379 7.52 -4.07 -4.60
C TRP A 379 7.45 -3.07 -5.73
N PHE A 380 7.99 -3.45 -6.89
CA PHE A 380 8.17 -2.57 -8.03
C PHE A 380 7.22 -2.97 -9.15
N TYR A 381 6.49 -2.00 -9.69
CA TYR A 381 5.59 -2.16 -10.82
C TYR A 381 6.09 -1.34 -12.00
N GLN A 382 5.93 -1.87 -13.22
CA GLN A 382 6.12 -1.13 -14.46
C GLN A 382 4.88 -1.28 -15.34
N VAL A 383 4.39 -0.13 -15.82
CA VAL A 383 3.15 0.04 -16.58
C VAL A 383 3.46 0.81 -17.86
N ASP A 384 2.83 0.44 -18.96
CA ASP A 384 2.90 1.13 -20.25
C ASP A 384 1.49 1.35 -20.85
N SER A 385 1.39 1.98 -22.02
CA SER A 385 0.07 2.28 -22.62
C SER A 385 -0.71 1.06 -23.09
N LYS A 386 -0.09 -0.14 -23.13
CA LYS A 386 -0.75 -1.42 -23.43
C LYS A 386 -1.18 -2.16 -22.17
N SER A 387 -0.85 -1.62 -21.00
CA SER A 387 -1.14 -2.24 -19.72
C SER A 387 -2.65 -2.27 -19.44
N THR A 388 -3.10 -3.44 -19.02
CA THR A 388 -4.43 -3.71 -18.47
C THR A 388 -4.26 -4.20 -17.04
N ARG A 389 -5.36 -4.30 -16.26
CA ARG A 389 -5.35 -4.90 -14.92
C ARG A 389 -5.11 -6.41 -15.00
N SER A 390 -3.89 -6.80 -15.35
CA SER A 390 -3.46 -8.18 -15.57
C SER A 390 -1.95 -8.33 -15.35
N PRO A 391 -1.53 -9.45 -14.74
CA PRO A 391 -0.13 -9.83 -14.67
C PRO A 391 0.40 -10.33 -16.02
N ASP A 392 -0.29 -10.15 -17.14
CA ASP A 392 0.31 -10.32 -18.48
C ASP A 392 0.99 -9.05 -18.97
N THR A 393 0.43 -7.91 -18.60
CA THR A 393 0.77 -6.63 -19.20
C THR A 393 1.46 -5.69 -18.22
N ILE A 394 1.29 -5.90 -16.91
CA ILE A 394 1.99 -5.15 -15.86
C ILE A 394 3.11 -6.01 -15.28
N THR A 395 4.35 -5.54 -15.34
CA THR A 395 5.49 -6.24 -14.75
C THR A 395 5.57 -5.89 -13.28
N MET A 396 5.57 -6.90 -12.40
CA MET A 396 5.80 -6.74 -10.97
C MET A 396 7.07 -7.51 -10.58
N THR A 397 7.90 -6.92 -9.73
CA THR A 397 9.07 -7.60 -9.16
C THR A 397 9.28 -7.26 -7.70
N GLY A 398 9.63 -8.26 -6.90
CA GLY A 398 10.16 -8.08 -5.55
C GLY A 398 11.66 -7.81 -5.59
N VAL A 399 12.12 -6.79 -4.86
CA VAL A 399 13.54 -6.45 -4.70
C VAL A 399 13.91 -6.44 -3.21
N PRO A 400 14.79 -7.34 -2.74
CA PRO A 400 15.17 -7.36 -1.33
C PRO A 400 15.84 -6.06 -0.89
N SER A 401 15.57 -5.58 0.34
CA SER A 401 16.00 -4.25 0.80
C SER A 401 17.52 -4.02 0.78
N GLY A 402 18.29 -5.10 0.99
CA GLY A 402 19.77 -5.07 0.87
C GLY A 402 20.30 -5.15 -0.56
N ARG A 403 19.42 -5.15 -1.57
CA ARG A 403 19.74 -5.32 -3.01
C ARG A 403 18.96 -4.35 -3.90
N LEU A 404 18.55 -3.19 -3.35
CA LEU A 404 18.01 -2.11 -4.15
C LEU A 404 19.03 -1.72 -5.24
N PRO A 405 18.61 -1.50 -6.49
CA PRO A 405 19.53 -1.24 -7.58
C PRO A 405 20.26 0.08 -7.37
N GLU A 406 21.55 0.10 -7.66
CA GLU A 406 22.40 1.27 -7.49
C GLU A 406 22.53 2.09 -8.78
N THR A 407 22.20 1.49 -9.93
CA THR A 407 22.29 2.12 -11.25
C THR A 407 20.99 1.93 -12.05
N ALA A 408 20.76 2.82 -13.03
CA ALA A 408 19.64 2.69 -13.96
C ALA A 408 19.69 1.38 -14.78
N VAL A 409 20.91 0.89 -15.09
CA VAL A 409 21.12 -0.36 -15.82
C VAL A 409 20.68 -1.57 -14.98
N GLU A 410 21.03 -1.59 -13.69
CA GLU A 410 20.56 -2.63 -12.78
C GLU A 410 19.04 -2.60 -12.61
N LEU A 411 18.46 -1.40 -12.47
CA LEU A 411 17.01 -1.24 -12.37
C LEU A 411 16.28 -1.74 -13.63
N GLU A 412 16.78 -1.42 -14.83
CA GLU A 412 16.19 -1.94 -16.07
C GLU A 412 16.32 -3.46 -16.17
N ARG A 413 17.48 -4.00 -15.80
CA ARG A 413 17.72 -5.44 -15.79
C ARG A 413 16.73 -6.18 -14.90
N LEU A 414 16.38 -5.64 -13.74
CA LEU A 414 15.35 -6.23 -12.86
C LEU A 414 14.02 -6.42 -13.58
N PHE A 415 13.55 -5.44 -14.35
CA PHE A 415 12.29 -5.55 -15.10
C PHE A 415 12.38 -6.46 -16.33
N VAL A 416 13.55 -6.54 -16.98
CA VAL A 416 13.80 -7.54 -18.03
C VAL A 416 13.76 -8.95 -17.46
N ASP A 417 14.48 -9.19 -16.36
CA ASP A 417 14.57 -10.49 -15.70
C ASP A 417 13.23 -10.92 -15.11
N ALA A 418 12.43 -9.99 -14.58
CA ALA A 418 11.08 -10.26 -14.08
C ALA A 418 10.11 -10.72 -15.19
N ARG A 419 10.17 -10.09 -16.38
CA ARG A 419 9.38 -10.51 -17.55
C ARG A 419 9.77 -11.91 -18.03
N ALA A 420 11.08 -12.18 -18.10
CA ALA A 420 11.59 -13.49 -18.47
C ALA A 420 11.18 -14.57 -17.46
N SER A 421 11.37 -14.27 -16.17
CA SER A 421 11.03 -15.17 -15.07
C SER A 421 9.56 -15.57 -15.17
N ARG A 422 8.63 -14.60 -15.24
CA ARG A 422 7.16 -14.85 -15.24
C ARG A 422 6.73 -15.94 -16.21
N THR A 423 7.34 -15.98 -17.40
CA THR A 423 7.05 -17.00 -18.41
C THR A 423 7.33 -18.42 -17.88
N ALA A 424 8.45 -18.60 -17.17
CA ALA A 424 8.82 -19.86 -16.54
C ALA A 424 7.89 -20.22 -15.36
N GLY A 425 7.49 -19.25 -14.53
CA GLY A 425 6.59 -19.51 -13.39
C GLY A 425 5.20 -19.95 -13.82
N ARG A 426 4.66 -19.41 -14.90
CA ARG A 426 3.39 -19.88 -15.46
C ARG A 426 3.45 -21.32 -15.95
N GLN A 427 4.59 -21.73 -16.52
CA GLN A 427 4.80 -23.13 -16.87
C GLN A 427 4.80 -24.01 -15.62
N ALA A 428 5.42 -23.55 -14.52
CA ALA A 428 5.38 -24.23 -13.23
C ALA A 428 3.95 -24.30 -12.65
N GLU A 429 3.19 -23.19 -12.64
CA GLU A 429 1.78 -23.15 -12.19
C GLU A 429 0.92 -24.15 -12.95
N ASN A 430 1.01 -24.17 -14.29
CA ASN A 430 0.27 -25.09 -15.13
C ASN A 430 0.67 -26.56 -14.90
N SER A 431 1.93 -26.83 -14.53
CA SER A 431 2.41 -28.18 -14.20
C SER A 431 1.97 -28.66 -12.81
N THR A 432 1.77 -27.76 -11.86
CA THR A 432 1.30 -28.07 -10.49
C THR A 432 -0.22 -28.22 -10.37
N ALA A 433 -0.99 -27.85 -11.40
CA ALA A 433 -2.46 -27.88 -11.42
C ALA A 433 -3.10 -29.29 -11.38
N LEU A 434 -2.33 -30.37 -11.17
CA LEU A 434 -2.85 -31.73 -10.95
C LEU A 434 -3.23 -32.04 -9.49
N MET A 435 -3.02 -31.12 -8.54
CA MET A 435 -3.56 -31.27 -7.19
C MET A 435 -5.05 -30.87 -7.18
N PRO A 436 -5.97 -31.74 -6.73
CA PRO A 436 -7.39 -31.38 -6.67
C PRO A 436 -7.55 -30.10 -5.86
N ARG A 437 -8.28 -29.12 -6.42
CA ARG A 437 -8.72 -27.94 -5.67
C ARG A 437 -9.20 -28.43 -4.30
N PRO A 438 -8.79 -27.78 -3.19
CA PRO A 438 -9.45 -28.03 -1.91
C PRO A 438 -10.95 -27.97 -2.19
N PRO A 439 -11.75 -28.94 -1.70
CA PRO A 439 -13.17 -28.93 -1.96
C PRO A 439 -13.63 -27.51 -1.66
N THR A 440 -14.28 -26.86 -2.63
CA THR A 440 -15.09 -25.70 -2.32
C THR A 440 -16.01 -26.23 -1.24
N THR A 441 -15.70 -25.92 0.01
CA THR A 441 -16.66 -26.05 1.07
C THR A 441 -17.72 -25.06 0.62
N ASN A 442 -18.71 -25.60 -0.09
CA ASN A 442 -20.08 -25.18 0.03
C ASN A 442 -20.18 -24.79 1.48
N ARG A 443 -20.17 -23.48 1.75
CA ARG A 443 -20.22 -22.91 3.08
C ARG A 443 -21.18 -23.82 3.83
N ALA A 444 -20.66 -24.55 4.81
CA ALA A 444 -21.55 -25.20 5.75
C ALA A 444 -22.41 -24.06 6.23
N ARG A 445 -23.68 -24.10 5.84
CA ARG A 445 -24.71 -23.20 6.35
C ARG A 445 -24.44 -23.11 7.85
N PRO A 446 -24.33 -21.91 8.44
CA PRO A 446 -24.19 -21.82 9.88
C PRO A 446 -25.24 -22.74 10.52
N PRO A 447 -24.90 -23.48 11.59
CA PRO A 447 -25.78 -24.45 12.21
C PRO A 447 -27.19 -23.86 12.33
N ALA A 448 -28.23 -24.67 12.02
CA ALA A 448 -29.63 -24.22 12.00
C ALA A 448 -30.09 -23.53 13.31
N THR A 449 -29.33 -23.67 14.38
CA THR A 449 -29.47 -22.97 15.66
C THR A 449 -29.21 -21.45 15.60
N GLU A 450 -28.25 -20.95 14.79
CA GLU A 450 -28.02 -19.50 14.64
C GLU A 450 -29.10 -18.80 13.80
N GLN A 451 -29.64 -19.49 12.79
CA GLN A 451 -30.78 -18.98 12.01
C GLN A 451 -32.10 -18.94 12.81
N ARG A 452 -32.19 -19.69 13.92
CA ARG A 452 -33.36 -19.70 14.80
C ARG A 452 -33.40 -18.47 15.71
N GLN A 453 -32.25 -17.94 16.12
CA GLN A 453 -32.18 -16.72 16.95
C GLN A 453 -32.49 -15.45 16.15
N LEU A 454 -32.14 -15.39 14.85
CA LEU A 454 -32.48 -14.26 13.98
C LEU A 454 -33.97 -14.17 13.59
N ARG A 455 -34.75 -15.25 13.71
CA ARG A 455 -36.21 -15.23 13.48
C ARG A 455 -37.03 -14.85 14.71
N GLN A 456 -36.47 -14.91 15.93
CA GLN A 456 -37.19 -14.56 17.16
C GLN A 456 -37.13 -13.06 17.51
N LEU A 457 -36.29 -12.27 16.84
CA LEU A 457 -36.20 -10.82 17.02
C LEU A 457 -37.14 -10.00 16.10
N LYS A 458 -37.97 -10.67 15.28
CA LYS A 458 -39.04 -10.03 14.50
C LYS A 458 -40.42 -10.50 14.93
N SER A 459 -40.77 -10.27 16.19
CA SER A 459 -42.14 -9.94 16.60
C SER A 459 -42.17 -9.62 18.08
N ARG A 460 -42.17 -8.33 18.42
CA ARG A 460 -43.01 -7.74 19.47
C ARG A 460 -42.95 -6.23 19.29
N ARG A 461 -44.14 -5.65 19.38
CA ARG A 461 -44.53 -4.29 19.00
C ARG A 461 -43.70 -3.20 19.65
#